data_AF-A0A1M4VUS8-F1
#
_entry.id   AF-A0A1M4VUS8-F1
#
_cell.length_a   1.000
_cell.length_b   1.000
_cell.length_c   1.000
_cell.angle_alpha   90.00
_cell.angle_beta   90.00
_cell.angle_gamma   90.00
#
_symmetry.space_group_name_H-M   'P 1'
#
loop_
_entity.id
_entity.type
_entity.pdbx_description
1 polymer ?
#
loop_
_entity_poly.entity_id
_entity_poly.type
_entity_poly.pdbx_seq_one_letter_code
_entity_poly.pdbx_strand_id
1 'polypeptide(L)'
;MHFPLNITHGIYTFRFDVELSGKDKSFERWRLTAGTKVVVLQSNRPMLMARGLKKKPLTWKVVEGEVKDEKALAKVCKAIEDHLAGPPPPPPPPSTFPDLPARMLLNQPNQRKKGEGGGPNLGDRTKK
;
A
#
# COMPACT_ATOMS: atom_id res chain seq x y z
N MET A 1 -1.95 -3.95 -16.21
CA MET A 1 -2.92 -3.84 -15.10
C MET A 1 -4.06 -2.98 -15.60
N HIS A 2 -5.30 -3.42 -15.42
CA HIS A 2 -6.47 -2.71 -15.90
C HIS A 2 -7.58 -2.78 -14.84
N PHE A 3 -8.23 -1.66 -14.56
CA PHE A 3 -9.37 -1.62 -13.66
C PHE A 3 -10.31 -0.44 -13.99
N PRO A 4 -11.62 -0.62 -13.82
CA PRO A 4 -12.57 0.49 -13.92
C PRO A 4 -12.50 1.36 -12.66
N LEU A 5 -12.64 2.66 -12.83
CA LEU A 5 -12.59 3.65 -11.76
C LEU A 5 -13.79 4.60 -11.87
N ASN A 6 -14.55 4.70 -10.78
CA ASN A 6 -15.71 5.59 -10.70
C ASN A 6 -15.39 6.75 -9.76
N ILE A 7 -15.52 7.98 -10.25
CA ILE A 7 -15.20 9.19 -9.48
C ILE A 7 -16.39 10.12 -9.48
N THR A 8 -16.81 10.53 -8.29
CA THR A 8 -17.85 11.53 -8.10
C THR A 8 -17.23 12.93 -7.96
N HIS A 9 -17.70 13.84 -8.82
CA HIS A 9 -17.30 15.24 -8.79
C HIS A 9 -18.55 16.13 -8.92
N GLY A 10 -18.97 16.72 -7.81
CA GLY A 10 -20.25 17.43 -7.73
C GLY A 10 -21.41 16.45 -7.93
N ILE A 11 -22.30 16.78 -8.85
CA ILE A 11 -23.45 15.95 -9.25
C ILE A 11 -23.10 14.89 -10.30
N TYR A 12 -21.89 14.96 -10.88
CA TYR A 12 -21.49 14.07 -11.96
C TYR A 12 -20.67 12.90 -11.44
N THR A 13 -20.96 11.72 -11.99
CA THR A 13 -20.14 10.52 -11.78
C THR A 13 -19.46 10.18 -13.09
N PHE A 14 -18.13 10.21 -13.07
CA PHE A 14 -17.30 9.85 -14.21
C PHE A 14 -16.84 8.41 -14.05
N ARG A 15 -16.92 7.64 -15.13
CA ARG A 15 -16.37 6.30 -15.22
C ARG A 15 -15.16 6.33 -16.14
N PHE A 16 -14.04 5.84 -15.65
CA PHE A 16 -12.79 5.73 -16.39
C PHE A 16 -12.37 4.28 -16.45
N ASP A 17 -12.00 3.80 -17.62
CA ASP A 17 -11.22 2.58 -17.76
C ASP A 17 -9.75 2.94 -17.65
N VAL A 18 -9.11 2.45 -16.58
CA VAL A 18 -7.72 2.76 -16.25
C VAL A 18 -6.85 1.59 -16.66
N GLU A 19 -5.85 1.84 -17.51
CA GLU A 19 -4.92 0.85 -18.03
C GLU A 19 -3.48 1.29 -17.77
N LEU A 20 -2.65 0.40 -17.22
CA LEU A 20 -1.20 0.60 -17.18
C LEU A 20 -0.63 0.33 -18.58
N SER A 21 -0.32 1.39 -19.31
CA SER A 21 0.17 1.34 -20.69
C SER A 21 1.67 1.04 -20.77
N GLY A 22 2.46 1.44 -19.77
CA GLY A 22 3.89 1.20 -19.76
C GLY A 22 4.53 1.45 -18.41
N LYS A 23 5.67 0.81 -18.16
CA LYS A 23 6.43 0.97 -16.92
C LYS A 23 7.92 0.96 -17.22
N ASP A 24 8.56 2.04 -16.80
CA ASP A 24 10.00 2.25 -16.82
C ASP A 24 10.58 2.24 -15.39
N LYS A 25 11.92 2.28 -15.30
CA LYS A 25 12.63 2.43 -14.01
C LYS A 25 12.30 3.74 -13.31
N SER A 26 12.01 4.78 -14.08
CA SER A 26 11.77 6.13 -13.56
C SER A 26 10.27 6.45 -13.44
N PHE A 27 9.46 5.93 -14.37
CA PHE A 27 8.07 6.36 -14.50
C PHE A 27 7.13 5.22 -14.88
N GLU A 28 5.87 5.35 -14.50
CA GLU A 28 4.75 4.53 -14.97
C GLU A 28 3.82 5.39 -15.82
N ARG A 29 3.32 4.84 -16.93
CA ARG A 29 2.33 5.50 -17.80
C ARG A 29 0.98 4.81 -17.64
N TRP A 30 -0.03 5.60 -17.30
CA TRP A 30 -1.40 5.20 -17.06
C TRP A 30 -2.30 5.85 -18.10
N ARG A 31 -3.02 5.03 -18.85
CA ARG A 31 -4.00 5.46 -19.84
C ARG A 31 -5.39 5.42 -19.20
N LEU A 32 -6.08 6.55 -19.27
CA LEU A 32 -7.44 6.75 -18.80
C LEU A 32 -8.34 6.91 -20.01
N THR A 33 -9.33 6.03 -20.14
CA THR A 33 -10.32 6.10 -21.22
C THR A 33 -11.69 6.41 -20.62
N ALA A 34 -12.35 7.45 -21.12
CA ALA A 34 -13.71 7.82 -20.72
C ALA A 34 -14.52 8.13 -21.98
N GLY A 35 -15.28 7.14 -22.45
CA GLY A 35 -16.00 7.23 -23.71
C GLY A 35 -15.03 7.45 -24.88
N THR A 36 -15.16 8.59 -25.56
CA THR A 36 -14.31 8.97 -26.70
C THR A 36 -13.01 9.67 -26.32
N LYS A 37 -12.84 10.03 -25.04
CA LYS A 37 -11.67 10.76 -24.56
C LYS A 37 -10.65 9.81 -23.98
N VAL A 38 -9.38 10.06 -24.31
CA VAL A 38 -8.24 9.34 -23.76
C VAL A 38 -7.27 10.35 -23.16
N VAL A 39 -6.82 10.09 -21.94
CA VAL A 39 -5.80 10.87 -21.25
C VAL A 39 -4.70 9.94 -20.80
N VAL A 40 -3.44 10.31 -21.03
CA VAL A 40 -2.29 9.54 -20.58
C VAL A 40 -1.58 10.31 -19.47
N LEU A 41 -1.53 9.69 -18.29
CA LEU A 41 -0.82 10.18 -17.12
C LEU A 41 0.50 9.47 -16.94
N GLN A 42 1.48 10.19 -16.40
CA GLN A 42 2.77 9.67 -16.02
C GLN A 42 2.97 9.87 -14.52
N SER A 43 3.36 8.80 -13.82
CA SER A 43 3.64 8.78 -12.39
C SER A 43 5.12 8.49 -12.14
N ASN A 44 5.74 9.18 -11.18
CA ASN A 44 7.11 8.94 -10.74
C ASN A 44 7.23 7.87 -9.63
N ARG A 45 6.15 7.11 -9.37
CA ARG A 45 6.10 6.07 -8.33
C ARG A 45 7.27 5.08 -8.38
N PRO A 46 7.68 4.51 -9.55
CA PRO A 46 8.79 3.55 -9.59
C PRO A 46 10.09 4.14 -9.05
N MET A 47 10.39 5.37 -9.45
CA MET A 47 11.59 6.08 -8.99
C MET A 47 11.55 6.34 -7.48
N LEU A 48 10.40 6.75 -6.95
CA LEU A 48 10.24 6.99 -5.51
C LEU A 48 10.40 5.72 -4.68
N MET A 49 9.81 4.60 -5.15
CA MET A 49 9.95 3.29 -4.51
C MET A 49 11.39 2.79 -4.55
N ALA A 50 12.06 2.89 -5.70
CA ALA A 50 13.45 2.48 -5.87
C ALA A 50 14.42 3.27 -4.96
N ARG A 51 14.10 4.53 -4.66
CA ARG A 51 14.90 5.39 -3.76
C ARG A 51 14.48 5.31 -2.29
N GLY A 52 13.51 4.46 -1.94
CA GLY A 52 12.99 4.37 -0.57
C GLY A 52 12.22 5.61 -0.11
N LEU A 53 11.87 6.53 -1.01
CA LEU A 53 11.19 7.79 -0.73
C LEU A 53 9.67 7.62 -0.63
N LYS A 54 9.21 6.61 0.12
CA LYS A 54 7.79 6.25 0.28
C LYS A 54 6.94 7.35 0.94
N LYS A 55 7.59 8.29 1.64
CA LYS A 55 6.94 9.43 2.29
C LYS A 55 6.75 10.65 1.38
N LYS A 56 7.39 10.68 0.21
CA LYS A 56 7.23 11.80 -0.73
C LYS A 56 5.94 11.63 -1.53
N PRO A 57 5.21 12.73 -1.79
CA PRO A 57 4.01 12.68 -2.62
C PRO A 57 4.39 12.24 -4.03
N LEU A 58 3.54 11.40 -4.62
CA LEU A 58 3.67 11.03 -6.02
C LEU A 58 3.39 12.27 -6.88
N THR A 59 4.18 12.41 -7.93
CA THR A 59 3.99 13.48 -8.92
C THR A 59 3.35 12.86 -10.15
N TRP A 60 2.20 13.40 -10.52
CA TRP A 60 1.46 13.03 -11.71
C TRP A 60 1.61 14.12 -12.77
N LYS A 61 1.87 13.71 -14.00
CA LYS A 61 1.96 14.61 -15.14
C LYS A 61 1.07 14.09 -16.26
N VAL A 62 0.24 14.97 -16.84
CA VAL A 62 -0.49 14.66 -18.07
C VAL A 62 0.49 14.74 -19.23
N VAL A 63 0.64 13.64 -19.98
CA VAL A 63 1.51 13.55 -21.15
C VAL A 63 0.70 13.70 -22.43
N GLU A 64 -0.51 13.14 -22.46
CA GLU A 64 -1.42 13.24 -23.60
C GLU A 64 -2.85 13.46 -23.14
N GLY A 65 -3.62 14.18 -23.95
CA GLY A 65 -5.00 14.54 -23.65
C GLY A 65 -5.14 15.89 -22.93
N GLU A 66 -6.36 16.41 -22.93
CA GLU A 66 -6.69 17.68 -22.29
C GLU A 66 -7.46 17.41 -20.99
N VAL A 67 -7.01 18.03 -19.91
CA VAL A 67 -7.72 18.00 -18.63
C VAL A 67 -8.20 19.41 -18.31
N LYS A 68 -9.52 19.61 -18.35
CA LYS A 68 -10.13 20.91 -18.11
C LYS A 68 -10.23 21.27 -16.62
N ASP A 69 -10.24 20.26 -15.75
CA ASP A 69 -10.42 20.44 -14.31
C ASP A 69 -9.31 19.74 -13.52
N GLU A 70 -8.41 20.54 -12.96
CA GLU A 70 -7.29 20.07 -12.14
C GLU A 70 -7.76 19.42 -10.82
N LYS A 71 -8.90 19.84 -10.26
CA LYS A 71 -9.46 19.22 -9.04
C LYS A 71 -10.01 17.84 -9.33
N ALA A 72 -10.62 17.65 -10.49
CA ALA A 72 -11.04 16.32 -10.95
C ALA A 72 -9.82 15.42 -11.18
N LEU A 73 -8.74 15.95 -11.78
CA LEU A 73 -7.49 15.21 -11.97
C LEU A 73 -6.89 14.73 -10.65
N ALA A 74 -6.80 15.61 -9.66
CA ALA A 74 -6.26 15.26 -8.35
C ALA A 74 -7.03 14.11 -7.69
N LYS A 75 -8.37 14.08 -7.84
CA LYS A 75 -9.20 12.95 -7.37
C LYS A 75 -8.91 11.66 -8.11
N VAL A 76 -8.71 11.72 -9.44
CA VAL A 76 -8.34 10.55 -10.26
C VAL A 76 -7.01 9.98 -9.80
N CYS A 77 -5.99 10.84 -9.68
CA CYS A 77 -4.66 10.43 -9.23
C CYS A 77 -4.72 9.77 -7.84
N LYS A 78 -5.43 10.38 -6.89
CA LYS A 78 -5.61 9.82 -5.55
C LYS A 78 -6.32 8.47 -5.57
N ALA A 79 -7.39 8.33 -6.35
CA ALA A 79 -8.13 7.08 -6.43
C ALA A 79 -7.30 5.94 -7.06
N ILE A 80 -6.42 6.24 -8.02
CA ILE A 80 -5.45 5.28 -8.55
C ILE A 80 -4.45 4.89 -7.45
N GLU A 81 -3.94 5.86 -6.68
CA GLU A 81 -3.03 5.58 -5.55
C GLU A 81 -3.67 4.68 -4.50
N ASP A 82 -4.90 4.99 -4.07
CA ASP A 82 -5.65 4.22 -3.09
C ASP A 82 -5.88 2.78 -3.59
N HIS A 83 -6.24 2.61 -4.87
CA HIS A 83 -6.39 1.27 -5.46
C HIS A 83 -5.08 0.48 -5.44
N LEU A 84 -3.95 1.14 -5.64
CA LEU A 84 -2.63 0.51 -5.64
C LEU A 84 -2.02 0.34 -4.24
N ALA A 85 -2.55 1.00 -3.21
CA ALA A 85 -2.13 0.82 -1.82
C ALA A 85 -2.70 -0.48 -1.22
N GLY A 86 -3.74 -1.03 -1.85
CA GLY A 86 -4.46 -2.21 -1.36
C GLY A 86 -5.52 -1.85 -0.31
N PRO A 87 -6.32 -2.83 0.15
CA PRO A 87 -7.32 -2.60 1.16
C PRO A 87 -6.65 -2.09 2.46
N PRO A 88 -7.29 -1.17 3.19
CA PRO A 88 -6.80 -0.80 4.51
C PRO A 88 -6.71 -2.06 5.38
N PRO A 89 -5.73 -2.14 6.31
CA PRO A 89 -5.71 -3.24 7.26
C PRO A 89 -7.07 -3.30 7.98
N PRO A 90 -7.61 -4.50 8.23
CA PRO A 90 -8.85 -4.62 8.99
C PRO A 90 -8.69 -3.88 10.32
N PRO A 91 -9.75 -3.24 10.83
CA PRO A 91 -9.70 -2.62 12.15
C PRO A 91 -9.20 -3.68 13.15
N PRO A 92 -8.32 -3.31 14.09
CA PRO A 92 -7.92 -4.24 15.13
C PRO A 92 -9.19 -4.76 15.82
N PRO A 93 -9.25 -6.06 16.15
CA PRO A 93 -10.38 -6.58 16.89
C PRO A 93 -10.57 -5.73 18.16
N PRO A 94 -11.83 -5.47 18.57
CA PRO A 94 -12.08 -4.78 19.83
C PRO A 94 -11.30 -5.50 20.94
N SER A 95 -10.51 -4.74 21.70
CA SER A 95 -9.73 -5.30 22.81
C SER A 95 -10.69 -6.04 23.74
N THR A 96 -10.54 -7.36 23.86
CA THR A 96 -11.27 -8.20 24.83
C THR A 96 -10.95 -7.79 26.27
N PHE A 97 -9.89 -7.00 26.47
CA PHE A 97 -9.54 -6.50 27.79
C PHE A 97 -10.39 -5.26 28.09
N PRO A 98 -11.22 -5.29 29.15
CA PRO A 98 -11.79 -4.07 29.70
C PRO A 98 -10.65 -3.12 30.04
N ASP A 99 -10.93 -1.82 30.04
CA ASP A 99 -9.99 -0.71 30.31
C ASP A 99 -9.33 -0.87 31.68
N LEU A 100 -8.36 -1.77 31.75
CA LEU A 100 -7.58 -2.06 32.93
C LEU A 100 -6.44 -1.06 32.93
N PRO A 101 -6.22 -0.33 34.04
CA PRO A 101 -5.13 0.63 34.12
C PRO A 101 -3.82 -0.07 33.77
N ALA A 102 -3.02 0.55 32.88
CA ALA A 102 -1.81 -0.01 32.27
C ALA A 102 -0.82 -0.66 33.28
N ARG A 103 -0.89 -0.27 34.55
CA ARG A 103 -0.14 -0.86 35.66
C ARG A 103 -0.41 -2.35 35.91
N MET A 104 -1.59 -2.87 35.54
CA MET A 104 -1.91 -4.30 35.75
C MET A 104 -1.32 -5.24 34.69
N LEU A 105 -1.02 -4.74 33.48
CA LEU A 105 -0.50 -5.55 32.38
C LEU A 105 1.01 -5.83 32.51
N LEU A 106 1.75 -4.99 33.23
CA LEU A 106 3.21 -5.09 33.35
C LEU A 106 3.67 -6.19 34.33
N ASN A 107 2.77 -6.70 35.18
CA ASN A 107 3.08 -7.70 36.20
C ASN A 107 2.75 -9.15 35.81
N GLN A 108 2.48 -9.44 34.53
CA GLN A 108 2.33 -10.84 34.12
C GLN A 108 3.71 -11.53 34.05
N PRO A 109 3.95 -12.57 34.87
CA PRO A 109 5.17 -13.36 34.75
C PRO A 109 5.16 -14.09 33.40
N ASN A 110 6.17 -13.82 32.58
CA ASN A 110 6.42 -14.52 31.32
C ASN A 110 6.35 -16.04 31.53
N GLN A 111 5.29 -16.70 31.06
CA GLN A 111 5.34 -18.15 30.86
C GLN A 111 6.24 -18.44 29.66
N ARG A 112 7.55 -18.53 29.91
CA ARG A 112 8.48 -19.19 28.98
C ARG A 112 8.04 -20.65 28.87
N LYS A 113 7.47 -20.95 27.70
CA LYS A 113 7.29 -22.26 27.06
C LYS A 113 8.22 -23.34 27.67
N LYS A 114 7.66 -24.23 28.50
CA LYS A 114 8.30 -25.50 28.88
C LYS A 114 8.47 -26.32 27.59
N GLY A 115 9.69 -26.38 27.08
CA GLY A 115 10.12 -27.40 26.14
C GLY A 115 11.04 -28.37 26.87
N GLU A 116 10.52 -29.56 27.18
CA GLU A 116 11.34 -30.74 27.45
C GLU A 116 12.13 -31.11 26.17
N GLY A 117 13.39 -31.49 26.33
CA GLY A 117 14.22 -31.99 25.24
C GLY A 117 15.69 -32.04 25.64
N GLY A 118 16.07 -33.12 26.33
CA GLY A 118 17.37 -33.32 26.97
C GLY A 118 18.58 -33.27 26.05
N GLY A 119 19.67 -32.72 26.60
CA GLY A 119 21.02 -32.90 26.06
C GLY A 119 21.69 -34.13 26.69
N PRO A 120 22.30 -35.03 25.90
CA PRO A 120 23.22 -36.01 26.45
C PRO A 120 24.62 -35.41 26.59
N ASN A 121 25.01 -35.32 27.87
CA ASN A 121 26.29 -35.69 28.48
C ASN A 121 27.61 -35.41 27.76
N LEU A 122 28.39 -34.56 28.41
CA LEU A 122 29.84 -34.38 28.25
C LEU A 122 30.53 -35.58 28.92
N GLY A 123 31.08 -36.51 28.14
CA GLY A 123 31.79 -37.67 28.69
C GLY A 123 32.70 -38.35 27.66
N ASP A 124 33.99 -38.34 27.97
CA ASP A 124 35.07 -39.19 27.46
C ASP A 124 35.52 -39.04 25.99
N ARG A 125 36.69 -38.41 25.82
CA ARG A 125 37.64 -38.85 24.79
C ARG A 125 39.05 -38.92 25.38
N THR A 126 39.37 -40.12 25.81
CA THR A 126 40.68 -40.57 26.27
C THR A 126 41.74 -40.48 25.17
N LYS A 127 42.97 -40.23 25.61
CA LYS A 127 44.27 -40.38 24.92
C LYS A 127 44.34 -41.58 23.96
N LYS A 128 45.00 -41.37 22.82
CA LYS A 128 46.25 -42.07 22.46
C LYS A 128 47.02 -41.29 21.41
#